data_AF-A0AAP2IAJ1-F1
#
_entry.id   AF-A0AAP2IAJ1-F1
#
_cell.length_a   1.000
_cell.length_b   1.000
_cell.length_c   1.000
_cell.angle_alpha   90.00
_cell.angle_beta   90.00
_cell.angle_gamma   90.00
#
_symmetry.space_group_name_H-M   'P 1'
#
loop_
_entity.id
_entity.type
_entity.pdbx_description
1 polymer ?
#
loop_
_entity_poly.entity_id
_entity_poly.type
_entity_poly.pdbx_seq_one_letter_code
_entity_poly.pdbx_strand_id
1 'polypeptide(L)' 'MALAISGIPMLTGDEALAFREKAEETLKKRGSIDFSKQRAEMKAILAKAKF' A
#
# COMPACT_ATOMS: atom_id res chain seq x y z
N MET A 1 28.31 -8.33 11.43
CA MET A 1 28.33 -6.86 11.25
C MET A 1 26.93 -6.35 11.54
N ALA A 2 26.78 -5.43 12.51
CA ALA A 2 25.49 -4.78 12.75
C ALA A 2 25.35 -3.61 11.77
N LEU A 3 24.33 -3.64 10.93
CA LEU A 3 23.96 -2.48 10.13
C LEU A 3 23.47 -1.41 11.11
N ALA A 4 24.20 -0.29 11.21
CA ALA A 4 23.71 0.85 11.96
C ALA A 4 22.34 1.22 11.38
N ILE A 5 21.29 1.16 12.20
CA ILE A 5 19.98 1.70 11.84
C ILE A 5 20.16 3.22 11.89
N SER A 6 20.75 3.78 10.83
CA SER A 6 20.76 5.21 10.58
C SER A 6 19.30 5.67 10.65
N GLY A 7 19.04 6.70 11.46
CA GLY A 7 17.73 7.10 11.94
C GLY A 7 16.61 6.85 10.94
N ILE A 8 15.63 6.04 11.35
CA ILE A 8 14.43 5.75 10.56
C ILE A 8 13.84 7.11 10.15
N PRO A 9 13.70 7.40 8.85
CA PRO A 9 13.10 8.65 8.40
C PRO A 9 11.66 8.66 8.90
N MET A 10 11.40 9.53 9.87
CA MET A 10 10.07 9.75 10.44
C MET A 10 9.48 10.99 9.80
N LEU A 11 8.22 10.88 9.38
CA LEU A 11 7.43 12.05 9.02
C LEU A 11 7.26 12.89 10.29
N THR A 12 7.54 14.19 10.21
CA THR A 12 7.44 15.12 11.34
C THR A 12 6.60 16.33 10.97
N GLY A 13 6.04 17.00 11.98
CA GLY A 13 5.26 18.23 11.77
C GLY A 13 4.04 18.02 10.88
N ASP A 14 3.83 18.96 9.96
CA ASP A 14 2.63 19.03 9.10
C ASP A 14 2.51 17.82 8.17
N GLU A 15 3.62 17.24 7.73
CA GLU A 15 3.63 16.06 6.84
C GLU A 15 3.12 14.81 7.56
N ALA A 16 3.41 14.68 8.85
CA ALA A 16 2.91 13.58 9.67
C ALA A 16 1.39 13.70 9.88
N LEU A 17 0.90 14.92 10.07
CA LEU A 17 -0.54 15.20 10.22
C LEU A 17 -1.29 14.90 8.92
N ALA A 18 -0.80 15.42 7.78
CA ALA A 18 -1.38 15.15 6.47
C ALA A 18 -1.40 13.65 6.13
N PHE A 19 -0.34 12.92 6.49
CA PHE A 19 -0.30 11.47 6.33
C PHE A 19 -1.39 10.77 7.16
N ARG A 20 -1.56 11.17 8.43
CA ARG A 20 -2.59 10.60 9.31
C ARG A 20 -4.00 10.86 8.80
N GLU A 21 -4.31 12.09 8.40
CA GLU A 21 -5.64 12.43 7.87
C GLU A 21 -5.97 11.63 6.61
N LYS A 22 -5.02 11.54 5.69
CA LYS A 22 -5.18 10.77 4.45
C LYS A 22 -5.30 9.27 4.72
N ALA A 23 -4.58 8.75 5.72
CA ALA A 23 -4.68 7.36 6.15
C ALA A 23 -6.06 7.06 6.75
N GLU A 24 -6.59 7.95 7.60
CA GLU A 24 -7.94 7.81 8.15
C GLU A 24 -9.03 7.91 7.08
N GLU A 25 -8.90 8.83 6.13
CA GLU A 25 -9.84 8.95 5.00
C GLU A 25 -9.84 7.67 4.14
N THR A 26 -8.66 7.12 3.88
CA THR A 26 -8.49 5.87 3.14
C THR A 26 -9.04 4.67 3.93
N LEU A 27 -8.87 4.65 5.25
CA LEU A 27 -9.46 3.64 6.13
C LEU A 27 -11.00 3.69 6.13
N LYS A 28 -11.61 4.88 6.06
CA LYS A 28 -13.07 5.00 5.92
C LYS A 28 -13.57 4.44 4.59
N LYS A 29 -12.75 4.50 3.55
CA LYS A 29 -13.00 3.89 2.22
C LYS A 29 -12.52 2.43 2.14
N ARG A 30 -12.11 1.83 3.27
CA ARG A 30 -11.65 0.44 3.31
C ARG A 30 -12.80 -0.49 2.90
N GLY A 31 -12.61 -1.19 1.79
CA GLY A 31 -13.63 -2.08 1.20
C GLY A 31 -14.34 -1.51 -0.03
N SER A 32 -14.17 -0.22 -0.34
CA SER A 32 -14.63 0.36 -1.62
C SER A 32 -13.63 0.12 -2.77
N ILE A 33 -12.47 -0.44 -2.47
CA ILE A 33 -11.44 -0.71 -3.48
C ILE A 33 -11.82 -2.00 -4.21
N ASP A 34 -12.30 -1.83 -5.44
CA ASP A 34 -12.57 -2.95 -6.32
C ASP A 34 -11.28 -3.46 -6.97
N PHE A 35 -10.87 -4.66 -6.58
CA PHE A 35 -9.73 -5.38 -7.15
C PHE A 35 -10.12 -6.27 -8.35
N SER A 36 -11.32 -6.14 -8.92
CA SER A 36 -11.81 -6.96 -10.03
C SER A 36 -10.84 -6.98 -11.22
N LYS A 37 -10.29 -5.82 -11.60
CA LYS A 37 -9.34 -5.68 -12.70
C LYS A 37 -8.03 -6.42 -12.45
N GLN A 38 -7.41 -6.20 -11.29
CA GLN A 38 -6.16 -6.86 -10.91
C GLN A 38 -6.35 -8.39 -10.81
N ARG A 39 -7.52 -8.83 -10.32
CA ARG A 39 -7.88 -10.26 -10.30
C ARG A 39 -8.05 -10.83 -11.71
N ALA A 40 -8.63 -10.08 -12.64
CA ALA A 40 -8.78 -10.51 -14.03
C ALA A 40 -7.41 -10.61 -14.73
N GLU A 41 -6.54 -9.64 -14.51
CA GLU A 41 -5.16 -9.65 -15.01
C GLU A 41 -4.37 -10.84 -14.45
N MET A 42 -4.45 -11.08 -13.14
CA MET A 42 -3.82 -12.24 -12.49
C MET A 42 -4.31 -13.56 -13.11
N LYS A 43 -5.62 -13.71 -13.32
CA LYS A 43 -6.18 -14.90 -14.00
C LYS A 43 -5.63 -15.06 -15.41
N ALA A 44 -5.51 -13.97 -16.17
CA ALA A 44 -4.96 -14.01 -17.53
C ALA A 44 -3.49 -14.42 -17.55
N ILE A 45 -2.68 -13.94 -16.58
CA ILE A 45 -1.28 -14.33 -16.43
C ILE A 45 -1.17 -15.82 -16.07
N LEU A 46 -1.94 -16.28 -15.08
CA LEU A 46 -1.93 -17.69 -14.64
C LEU A 46 -2.35 -18.64 -15.78
N ALA A 47 -3.38 -18.28 -16.55
CA ALA A 47 -3.83 -19.05 -17.70
C ALA A 47 -2.74 -19.16 -18.78
N LYS A 48 -1.97 -18.09 -19.03
CA LYS A 48 -0.82 -18.12 -19.94
C LYS A 48 0.34 -18.96 -19.40
N ALA A 49 0.53 -18.97 -18.09
CA ALA A 49 1.60 -19.70 -17.42
C ALA A 49 1.36 -21.22 -17.34
N LYS A 50 0.20 -21.73 -17.78
CA LYS A 50 -0.17 -23.16 -17.76
C LYS A 50 -0.07 -23.83 -16.38
N PHE A 51 -0.37 -23.09 -15.31
CA PHE A 51 -0.62 -23.69 -13.99
C PHE A 51 -1.94 -24.47 -13.97
#